data_AF-A0A4V5UWE5-F1
#
_entry.id   AF-A0A4V5UWE5-F1
#
_cell.length_a   1.000
_cell.length_b   1.000
_cell.length_c   1.000
_cell.angle_alpha   90.00
_cell.angle_beta   90.00
_cell.angle_gamma   90.00
#
_symmetry.space_group_name_H-M   'P 1'
#
loop_
_entity.id
_entity.type
_entity.pdbx_description
1 polymer ?
#
loop_
_entity_poly.entity_id
_entity_poly.type
_entity_poly.pdbx_seq_one_letter_code
_entity_poly.pdbx_strand_id
1 'polypeptide(L)'
;MTPSPTSSSSSGSSSTPAGGPVEQAKADLSKRLGIDPAQVTVVSSEEVTWSDGSLGCPEPDMLYTQALVPGNRTILEVGGTQYNYHSGAGRAPFLCEHPR
;
A
#
# COMPACT_ATOMS: atom_id res chain seq x y z
N MET A 1 -3.82 45.31 -12.61
CA MET A 1 -4.79 44.41 -13.25
C MET A 1 -4.41 42.99 -12.90
N THR A 2 -5.11 42.38 -11.95
CA THR A 2 -5.09 40.92 -11.75
C THR A 2 -5.86 40.26 -12.89
N PRO A 3 -5.42 39.08 -13.34
CA PRO A 3 -6.21 37.91 -12.97
C PRO A 3 -5.37 36.68 -12.54
N SER A 4 -5.78 36.05 -11.44
CA SER A 4 -5.91 34.58 -11.33
C SER A 4 -7.28 34.21 -11.93
N PRO A 5 -7.51 33.03 -12.53
CA PRO A 5 -7.38 31.69 -11.92
C PRO A 5 -6.63 30.72 -12.89
N THR A 6 -6.32 29.46 -12.59
CA THR A 6 -7.24 28.35 -12.36
C THR A 6 -6.43 27.13 -11.95
N SER A 7 -6.79 26.53 -10.83
CA SER A 7 -6.40 25.18 -10.45
C SER A 7 -6.76 24.23 -11.59
N SER A 8 -5.76 23.63 -12.22
CA SER A 8 -5.98 22.50 -13.12
C SER A 8 -6.46 21.31 -12.29
N SER A 9 -7.77 21.16 -12.23
CA SER A 9 -8.43 19.89 -11.97
C SER A 9 -7.84 18.84 -12.91
N SER A 10 -7.06 17.91 -12.37
CA SER A 10 -6.91 16.59 -12.97
C SER A 10 -7.87 15.67 -12.24
N SER A 11 -9.09 15.62 -12.75
CA SER A 11 -10.03 14.53 -12.51
C SER A 11 -9.37 13.23 -12.96
N GLY A 12 -8.72 12.54 -12.03
CA GLY A 12 -8.45 11.11 -12.15
C GLY A 12 -9.59 10.37 -11.48
N SER A 13 -10.56 9.89 -12.26
CA SER A 13 -11.43 8.80 -11.82
C SER A 13 -10.57 7.55 -11.69
N SER A 14 -9.80 7.43 -10.62
CA SER A 14 -9.45 6.12 -10.11
C SER A 14 -10.64 5.66 -9.30
N SER A 15 -11.24 4.55 -9.70
CA SER A 15 -12.05 3.69 -8.85
C SER A 15 -11.15 3.17 -7.71
N THR A 16 -10.73 4.08 -6.84
CA THR A 16 -10.08 3.78 -5.59
C THR A 16 -11.11 2.98 -4.79
N PRO A 17 -10.81 1.74 -4.37
CA PRO A 17 -11.62 1.07 -3.36
C PRO A 17 -11.89 2.10 -2.26
N ALA A 18 -13.13 2.22 -1.79
CA ALA A 18 -13.59 3.32 -0.93
C ALA A 18 -12.91 3.42 0.46
N GLY A 19 -11.79 2.72 0.68
CA GLY A 19 -10.95 2.80 1.86
C GLY A 19 -9.48 3.05 1.48
N GLY A 20 -8.74 3.69 2.39
CA GLY A 20 -7.31 3.90 2.28
C GLY A 20 -6.50 2.58 2.23
N PRO A 21 -5.16 2.66 2.12
CA PRO A 21 -4.29 1.50 1.98
C PRO A 21 -4.44 0.46 3.11
N VAL A 22 -4.75 0.90 4.32
CA VAL A 22 -5.00 -0.01 5.45
C VAL A 22 -6.24 -0.87 5.25
N GLU A 23 -7.36 -0.27 4.85
CA GLU A 23 -8.61 -1.00 4.65
C GLU A 23 -8.53 -1.95 3.44
N GLN A 24 -7.81 -1.55 2.40
CA GLN A 24 -7.50 -2.41 1.26
C GLN A 24 -6.63 -3.61 1.68
N ALA A 25 -5.60 -3.39 2.48
CA ALA A 25 -4.75 -4.44 3.02
C ALA A 25 -5.53 -5.40 3.92
N LYS A 26 -6.39 -4.89 4.81
CA LYS A 26 -7.26 -5.72 5.67
C LYS A 26 -8.22 -6.57 4.86
N ALA A 27 -8.87 -5.97 3.85
CA ALA A 27 -9.80 -6.67 2.98
C ALA A 27 -9.11 -7.75 2.12
N ASP A 28 -7.87 -7.52 1.69
CA ASP A 28 -7.07 -8.52 0.99
C ASP A 28 -6.65 -9.66 1.95
N LEU A 29 -6.14 -9.33 3.13
CA LEU A 29 -5.72 -10.33 4.11
C LEU A 29 -6.87 -11.21 4.60
N SER A 30 -8.03 -10.60 4.91
CA SER A 30 -9.19 -11.35 5.37
C SER A 30 -9.69 -12.34 4.33
N LYS A 31 -9.69 -11.94 3.04
CA LYS A 31 -10.01 -12.83 1.91
C LYS A 31 -9.00 -13.96 1.75
N ARG A 32 -7.70 -13.70 1.89
CA ARG A 32 -6.65 -14.73 1.79
C ARG A 32 -6.78 -15.78 2.87
N LEU A 33 -7.09 -15.35 4.10
CA LEU A 33 -7.21 -16.24 5.25
C LEU A 33 -8.61 -16.83 5.43
N GLY A 34 -9.61 -16.34 4.69
CA GLY A 34 -11.00 -16.77 4.83
C GLY A 34 -11.63 -16.37 6.18
N ILE A 35 -11.19 -15.25 6.74
CA ILE A 35 -11.62 -14.74 8.05
C ILE A 35 -12.44 -13.46 7.93
N ASP A 36 -13.07 -13.05 9.02
CA ASP A 36 -13.74 -11.76 9.07
C ASP A 36 -12.70 -10.63 9.15
N PRO A 37 -12.85 -9.52 8.38
CA PRO A 37 -11.93 -8.38 8.46
C PRO A 37 -11.86 -7.73 9.86
N ALA A 38 -12.84 -7.94 10.73
CA ALA A 38 -12.78 -7.51 12.13
C ALA A 38 -11.79 -8.33 12.97
N GLN A 39 -11.36 -9.50 12.51
CA GLN A 39 -10.28 -10.28 13.15
C GLN A 39 -8.88 -9.79 12.76
N VAL A 40 -8.79 -8.86 11.80
CA VAL A 40 -7.52 -8.28 11.35
C VAL A 40 -7.23 -7.01 12.15
N THR A 41 -6.19 -7.07 12.95
CA THR A 41 -5.70 -5.93 13.73
C THR A 41 -4.65 -5.16 12.94
N VAL A 42 -4.70 -3.84 12.96
CA VAL A 42 -3.65 -2.99 12.39
C VAL A 42 -2.61 -2.74 13.48
N VAL A 43 -1.40 -3.24 13.29
CA VAL A 43 -0.28 -3.04 14.23
C VAL A 43 0.47 -1.75 13.91
N SER A 44 0.74 -1.50 12.63
CA SER A 44 1.36 -0.26 12.16
C SER A 44 0.83 0.12 10.79
N SER A 45 0.80 1.41 10.49
CA SER A 45 0.63 1.93 9.14
C SER A 45 1.38 3.23 9.01
N GLU A 46 2.41 3.23 8.18
CA GLU A 46 3.31 4.36 8.02
C GLU A 46 3.54 4.66 6.54
N GLU A 47 3.49 5.94 6.19
CA GLU A 47 3.94 6.42 4.88
C GLU A 47 5.47 6.35 4.83
N VAL A 48 5.99 5.66 3.83
CA VAL A 48 7.43 5.43 3.66
C VAL A 48 7.85 5.78 2.25
N THR A 49 9.14 6.04 2.05
CA THR A 49 9.73 6.15 0.73
C THR A 49 10.66 4.96 0.51
N TRP A 50 10.29 4.11 -0.43
CA TRP A 50 11.08 2.94 -0.81
C TRP A 50 12.30 3.35 -1.62
N SER A 51 13.42 2.68 -1.40
CA SER A 51 14.68 2.97 -2.10
C SER A 51 14.67 2.56 -3.57
N ASP A 52 13.76 1.66 -3.96
CA ASP A 52 13.62 1.13 -5.30
C ASP A 52 12.17 0.72 -5.62
N GLY A 53 11.96 0.28 -6.86
CA GLY A 53 10.68 -0.22 -7.35
C GLY A 53 10.23 -1.57 -6.77
N SER A 54 11.04 -2.23 -5.92
CA SER A 54 10.63 -3.45 -5.22
C SER A 54 9.66 -3.16 -4.08
N LEU A 55 9.58 -1.89 -3.66
CA LEU A 55 8.76 -1.44 -2.54
C LEU A 55 9.10 -2.21 -1.26
N GLY A 56 10.39 -2.47 -1.02
CA GLY A 56 10.87 -3.24 0.13
C GLY A 56 10.50 -4.73 0.11
N CYS A 57 10.04 -5.22 -1.04
CA CYS A 57 9.67 -6.62 -1.25
C CYS A 57 10.24 -7.19 -2.57
N PRO A 58 11.57 -7.37 -2.66
CA PRO A 58 12.21 -7.88 -3.86
C PRO A 58 11.93 -9.37 -4.07
N GLU A 59 11.48 -9.71 -5.26
CA GLU A 59 11.34 -11.08 -5.75
C GLU A 59 12.65 -11.54 -6.43
N PRO A 60 13.01 -12.83 -6.31
CA PRO A 60 14.16 -13.38 -7.01
C PRO A 60 13.99 -13.25 -8.53
N ASP A 61 15.10 -13.07 -9.23
CA ASP A 61 15.17 -12.92 -10.70
C ASP A 61 14.41 -11.72 -11.29
N MET A 62 13.92 -10.79 -10.46
CA MET A 62 13.30 -9.55 -10.92
C MET A 62 14.26 -8.36 -10.86
N LEU A 63 14.22 -7.52 -11.90
CA LEU A 63 14.95 -6.25 -11.95
C LEU A 63 14.03 -5.11 -11.54
N TYR A 64 14.44 -4.35 -10.53
CA TYR A 64 13.69 -3.19 -10.03
C TYR A 64 14.39 -1.88 -10.41
N THR A 65 13.60 -0.82 -10.57
CA THR A 65 14.12 0.53 -10.81
C THR A 65 14.78 1.08 -9.55
N GLN A 66 15.90 1.78 -9.67
CA GLN A 66 16.55 2.47 -8.55
C GLN A 66 15.98 3.88 -8.37
N ALA A 67 14.65 3.99 -8.28
CA ALA A 67 13.95 5.25 -8.07
C ALA A 67 13.34 5.26 -6.66
N LEU A 68 13.38 6.42 -6.00
CA LEU A 68 12.66 6.61 -4.75
C LEU A 68 11.16 6.56 -5.02
N VAL A 69 10.46 5.64 -4.36
CA VAL A 69 9.02 5.45 -4.56
C VAL A 69 8.27 5.78 -3.26
N PRO A 70 7.43 6.84 -3.24
CA PRO A 70 6.53 7.06 -2.11
C PRO A 70 5.50 5.93 -2.03
N GLY A 71 5.21 5.49 -0.82
CA GLY A 71 4.36 4.34 -0.55
C GLY A 71 3.93 4.25 0.90
N ASN A 72 3.38 3.09 1.27
CA ASN A 72 2.94 2.83 2.63
C ASN A 72 3.39 1.43 3.07
N ARG A 73 3.82 1.32 4.32
CA ARG A 73 4.09 0.05 4.99
C ARG A 73 3.02 -0.14 6.07
N THR A 74 2.15 -1.11 5.84
CA THR A 74 1.13 -1.54 6.80
C THR A 74 1.55 -2.86 7.42
N ILE A 75 1.49 -2.99 8.73
CA ILE A 75 1.65 -4.26 9.42
C ILE A 75 0.30 -4.65 10.00
N LEU A 76 -0.22 -5.78 9.56
CA LEU A 76 -1.46 -6.37 10.04
C LEU A 76 -1.16 -7.58 10.91
N GLU A 77 -2.00 -7.88 11.87
CA GLU A 77 -1.87 -9.05 12.73
C GLU A 77 -3.17 -9.83 12.80
N VAL A 78 -3.05 -11.16 12.70
CA VAL A 78 -4.14 -12.10 12.87
C VAL A 78 -3.65 -13.24 13.74
N GLY A 79 -4.29 -13.46 14.90
CA GLY A 79 -3.96 -14.57 15.79
C GLY A 79 -2.49 -14.60 16.23
N GLY A 80 -1.86 -13.44 16.42
CA GLY A 80 -0.44 -13.31 16.78
C GLY A 80 0.55 -13.49 15.63
N THR A 81 0.07 -13.67 14.39
CA THR A 81 0.92 -13.68 13.18
C THR A 81 0.86 -12.33 12.50
N GLN A 82 2.03 -11.74 12.23
CA GLN A 82 2.15 -10.45 11.54
C GLN A 82 2.34 -10.61 10.03
N TYR A 83 1.65 -9.76 9.27
CA TYR A 83 1.62 -9.71 7.81
C TYR A 83 2.01 -8.31 7.35
N ASN A 84 3.10 -8.22 6.57
CA ASN A 84 3.60 -6.94 6.08
C ASN A 84 2.95 -6.63 4.73
N TYR A 85 2.20 -5.55 4.64
CA TYR A 85 1.57 -5.06 3.43
C TYR A 85 2.28 -3.82 2.94
N HIS A 86 2.76 -3.85 1.71
CA HIS A 86 3.46 -2.72 1.11
C HIS A 86 2.62 -2.15 -0.03
N SER A 87 2.68 -0.85 -0.24
CA SER A 87 2.10 -0.17 -1.40
C SER A 87 3.01 0.95 -1.87
N GLY A 88 2.82 1.40 -3.10
CA GLY A 88 3.64 2.45 -3.71
C GLY A 88 3.42 2.55 -5.22
N ALA A 89 3.92 3.62 -5.82
CA ALA A 89 3.78 3.88 -7.27
C ALA A 89 2.32 3.82 -7.78
N GLY A 90 1.34 4.22 -6.95
CA GLY A 90 -0.09 4.16 -7.28
C GLY A 90 -0.68 2.75 -7.33
N ARG A 91 0.07 1.71 -6.92
CA ARG A 91 -0.43 0.34 -6.80
C ARG A 91 -1.18 0.14 -5.49
N ALA A 92 -2.17 -0.75 -5.54
CA ALA A 92 -2.85 -1.23 -4.34
C ALA A 92 -1.89 -1.99 -3.40
N PRO A 93 -2.17 -2.04 -2.09
CA PRO A 93 -1.40 -2.81 -1.13
C PRO A 93 -1.33 -4.28 -1.49
N PHE A 94 -0.14 -4.87 -1.33
CA PHE A 94 0.10 -6.29 -1.54
C PHE A 94 0.85 -6.87 -0.33
N LEU A 95 0.62 -8.16 -0.05
CA LEU A 95 1.31 -8.88 1.00
C LEU A 95 2.76 -9.12 0.59
N CYS A 96 3.69 -8.67 1.42
CA CYS A 96 5.10 -8.97 1.34
C CYS A 96 5.47 -10.07 2.33
N GLU A 97 5.81 -11.26 1.82
CA GLU A 97 6.19 -12.42 2.63
C GLU A 97 7.65 -12.34 3.11
N HIS A 98 8.49 -11.57 2.41
CA HIS A 98 9.91 -11.41 2.70
C HIS A 98 10.30 -9.92 2.74
N PRO A 99 9.83 -9.17 3.75
CA PRO A 99 10.17 -7.75 3.89
C PRO A 99 11.68 -7.59 4.11
N ARG A 100 12.29 -6.62 3.43
CA ARG A 100 13.70 -6.24 3.59
C ARG A 100 13.90 -4.98 4.39
#